data_AF-A0A966FFD3-F1
#
_entry.id   AF-A0A966FFD3-F1
#
_cell.length_a   1.000
_cell.length_b   1.000
_cell.length_c   1.000
_cell.angle_alpha   90.00
_cell.angle_beta   90.00
_cell.angle_gamma   90.00
#
_symmetry.space_group_name_H-M   'P 1'
#
loop_
_entity.id
_entity.type
_entity.pdbx_description
1 polymer ?
#
loop_
_entity_poly.entity_id
_entity_poly.type
_entity_poly.pdbx_seq_one_letter_code
_entity_poly.pdbx_strand_id
1 'polypeptide(L)'
;SARRIVHVTDATGAAVQRTLIDAVQKAPNITLFEQHTLVDLITTDKLGLPGSRCVGLYALDSDTDEVLTFQAPQTILATGGAGKVYLYTTNPDTATGDGIAAAWRAGCRVQNMEFIQFHPTCLYHPHAKSFLISEAVRGEGGRLLLPDGTRFMEQHDKRLELASRDVVARAIDFEMKKGGFDCVYLDISHQPKTFLLEHFPNIYARCLDLGIDISKQPIPVVPAAHYTCGGVLADLHGRTDIKGLYAVGETACSGLHGANRLASNSLVECMVFAQAATTDIAQSDDAPSVALPAWDDSRVSDADEAVVISHNWDELRRFMWDYVGIVRTNKRLERAAHRIALLQGEIHEFYSNFHVTRDLLELRNLVQVADLIVRSAQARHESRGLHFSRDYPQLLDNAVPTTLAP
;
A
#
# COMPACT_ATOMS: atom_id res chain seq x y z
N SER A 1 -14.06 -22.13 -15.77
CA SER A 1 -12.87 -21.33 -15.40
C SER A 1 -11.88 -21.40 -16.54
N ALA A 2 -11.37 -20.27 -17.04
CA ALA A 2 -10.31 -20.24 -18.06
C ALA A 2 -8.97 -19.93 -17.39
N ARG A 3 -7.92 -20.69 -17.71
CA ARG A 3 -6.55 -20.41 -17.24
C ARG A 3 -6.05 -19.16 -17.95
N ARG A 4 -5.98 -18.04 -17.23
CA ARG A 4 -5.63 -16.70 -17.77
C ARG A 4 -4.44 -16.03 -17.07
N ILE A 5 -3.83 -16.72 -16.10
CA ILE A 5 -2.75 -16.17 -15.28
C ILE A 5 -1.44 -16.82 -15.73
N VAL A 6 -0.63 -16.03 -16.45
CA VAL A 6 0.75 -16.39 -16.76
C VAL A 6 1.56 -16.33 -15.46
N HIS A 7 2.33 -17.37 -15.19
CA HIS A 7 3.13 -17.47 -13.97
C HIS A 7 4.45 -18.21 -14.22
N VAL A 8 5.45 -17.91 -13.40
CA VAL A 8 6.69 -18.67 -13.25
C VAL A 8 6.66 -19.24 -11.83
N THR A 9 6.20 -20.49 -11.70
CA THR A 9 5.91 -21.15 -10.42
C THR A 9 5.18 -20.20 -9.45
N ASP A 10 5.70 -19.99 -8.25
CA ASP A 10 5.25 -19.04 -7.23
C ASP A 10 6.12 -17.75 -7.17
N ALA A 11 7.01 -17.52 -8.14
CA ALA A 11 8.01 -16.44 -8.14
C ALA A 11 7.92 -15.47 -9.34
N THR A 12 6.74 -15.35 -9.95
CA THR A 12 6.50 -14.51 -11.14
C THR A 12 7.00 -13.07 -10.99
N GLY A 13 6.73 -12.44 -9.83
CA GLY A 13 7.17 -11.05 -9.57
C GLY A 13 8.69 -10.88 -9.61
N ALA A 14 9.43 -11.80 -8.99
CA ALA A 14 10.90 -11.76 -8.96
C ALA A 14 11.50 -11.94 -10.36
N ALA A 15 10.93 -12.84 -11.17
CA ALA A 15 11.39 -13.06 -12.54
C ALA A 15 11.19 -11.81 -13.42
N VAL A 16 10.03 -11.17 -13.32
CA VAL A 16 9.72 -9.92 -14.04
C VAL A 16 10.63 -8.78 -13.58
N GLN A 17 10.76 -8.57 -12.26
CA GLN A 17 11.60 -7.51 -11.70
C GLN A 17 13.06 -7.64 -12.13
N ARG A 18 13.65 -8.83 -11.98
CA ARG A 18 15.06 -9.06 -12.40
C ARG A 18 15.28 -8.72 -13.87
N THR A 19 14.36 -9.15 -14.73
CA THR A 19 14.47 -8.88 -16.18
C THR A 19 14.39 -7.39 -16.50
N LEU A 20 13.50 -6.66 -15.85
CA LEU A 20 13.35 -5.21 -16.03
C LEU A 20 14.55 -4.43 -15.48
N ILE A 21 15.06 -4.81 -14.30
CA ILE A 21 16.25 -4.19 -13.69
C ILE A 21 17.45 -4.38 -14.61
N ASP A 22 17.70 -5.60 -15.08
CA ASP A 22 18.81 -5.89 -16.00
C ASP A 22 18.72 -5.09 -17.30
N ALA A 23 17.50 -4.84 -17.80
CA ALA A 23 17.28 -4.05 -19.00
C ALA A 23 17.55 -2.55 -18.75
N VAL A 24 17.08 -2.02 -17.62
CA VAL A 24 17.26 -0.61 -17.24
C VAL A 24 18.73 -0.30 -16.99
N GLN A 25 19.47 -1.17 -16.30
CA GLN A 25 20.91 -0.98 -16.04
C GLN A 25 21.76 -0.94 -17.33
N LYS A 26 21.27 -1.53 -18.43
CA LYS A 26 21.97 -1.56 -19.72
C LYS A 26 21.55 -0.44 -20.67
N ALA A 27 20.54 0.35 -20.32
CA ALA A 27 20.01 1.40 -21.18
C ALA A 27 20.86 2.67 -21.05
N PRO A 28 21.50 3.15 -22.14
CA PRO A 28 22.43 4.29 -22.07
C PRO A 28 21.75 5.64 -21.79
N ASN A 29 20.43 5.71 -21.97
CA ASN A 29 19.60 6.90 -21.78
C ASN A 29 18.83 6.89 -20.44
N ILE A 30 19.13 5.95 -19.54
CA ILE A 30 18.54 5.90 -18.20
C ILE A 30 19.65 6.10 -17.16
N THR A 31 19.42 7.01 -16.22
CA THR A 31 20.25 7.18 -15.03
C THR A 31 19.46 6.69 -13.83
N LEU A 32 20.06 5.79 -13.05
CA LEU A 32 19.48 5.27 -11.82
C LEU A 32 20.04 6.02 -10.62
N PHE A 33 19.15 6.60 -9.82
CA PHE A 33 19.46 7.22 -8.53
C PHE A 33 18.88 6.32 -7.43
N GLU A 34 19.70 5.39 -6.94
CA GLU A 34 19.34 4.53 -5.81
C GLU A 34 19.50 5.30 -4.50
N GLN A 35 18.80 4.88 -3.43
CA GLN A 35 18.87 5.54 -2.11
C GLN A 35 18.44 7.02 -2.09
N HIS A 36 17.62 7.43 -3.06
CA HIS A 36 17.01 8.76 -3.12
C HIS A 36 15.54 8.71 -2.70
N THR A 37 15.18 9.44 -1.64
CA THR A 37 13.81 9.46 -1.08
C THR A 37 13.07 10.72 -1.53
N LEU A 38 11.87 10.59 -2.10
CA LEU A 38 11.05 11.73 -2.51
C LEU A 38 10.69 12.60 -1.29
N VAL A 39 11.08 13.88 -1.34
CA VAL A 39 10.71 14.89 -0.33
C VAL A 39 9.38 15.52 -0.72
N ASP A 40 9.34 16.20 -1.88
CA ASP A 40 8.13 16.83 -2.40
C ASP A 40 8.24 17.13 -3.91
N LEU A 41 7.09 17.36 -4.54
CA LEU A 41 7.00 17.79 -5.94
C LEU A 41 7.14 19.31 -6.05
N ILE A 42 7.81 19.76 -7.11
CA ILE A 42 8.00 21.17 -7.45
C ILE A 42 6.96 21.51 -8.52
N THR A 43 6.03 22.41 -8.18
CA THR A 43 5.00 22.89 -9.11
C THR A 43 5.12 24.38 -9.37
N THR A 44 4.69 24.83 -10.54
CA THR A 44 4.64 26.26 -10.89
C THR A 44 3.84 27.08 -9.89
N ASP A 45 2.73 26.55 -9.38
CA ASP A 45 1.92 27.21 -8.33
C ASP A 45 2.74 27.44 -7.05
N LYS A 46 3.50 26.42 -6.59
CA LYS A 46 4.41 26.55 -5.42
C LYS A 46 5.54 27.56 -5.66
N LEU A 47 5.92 27.78 -6.91
CA LEU A 47 6.91 28.79 -7.31
C LEU A 47 6.30 30.20 -7.54
N GLY A 48 4.98 30.37 -7.36
CA GLY A 48 4.29 31.63 -7.66
C GLY A 48 4.20 31.95 -9.16
N LEU A 49 4.35 30.95 -10.02
CA LEU A 49 4.25 31.06 -11.47
C LEU A 49 2.83 30.68 -11.95
N PRO A 50 2.35 31.23 -13.08
CA PRO A 50 0.99 30.96 -13.55
C PRO A 50 0.80 29.52 -14.02
N GLY A 51 -0.36 28.95 -13.65
CA GLY A 51 -0.82 27.63 -14.06
C GLY A 51 -0.30 26.51 -13.15
N SER A 52 -0.92 25.33 -13.23
CA SER A 52 -0.59 24.17 -12.39
C SER A 52 0.18 23.11 -13.19
N ARG A 53 1.51 23.14 -13.10
CA ARG A 53 2.42 22.21 -13.77
C ARG A 53 3.49 21.70 -12.80
N CYS A 54 3.77 20.39 -12.83
CA CYS A 54 4.94 19.80 -12.22
C CYS A 54 6.18 20.04 -13.10
N VAL A 55 7.24 20.57 -12.51
CA VAL A 55 8.48 20.94 -13.20
C VAL A 55 9.71 20.22 -12.64
N GLY A 56 9.51 19.38 -11.62
CA GLY A 56 10.58 18.68 -10.95
C GLY A 56 10.18 18.14 -9.58
N LEU A 57 11.16 17.69 -8.82
CA LEU A 57 11.01 17.19 -7.47
C LEU A 57 12.26 17.46 -6.63
N TYR A 58 12.08 17.43 -5.31
CA TYR A 58 13.16 17.33 -4.34
C TYR A 58 13.32 15.88 -3.89
N ALA A 59 14.55 15.39 -3.79
CA ALA A 59 14.84 14.08 -3.23
C ALA A 59 16.01 14.13 -2.25
N LEU A 60 15.86 13.48 -1.10
CA LEU A 60 16.89 13.29 -0.10
C LEU A 60 17.82 12.16 -0.57
N ASP A 61 19.09 12.47 -0.78
CA ASP A 61 20.14 11.50 -1.05
C ASP A 61 20.65 10.93 0.29
N SER A 62 20.43 9.63 0.52
CA SER A 62 20.79 8.99 1.78
C SER A 62 22.29 8.83 1.98
N ASP A 63 23.10 8.90 0.92
CA ASP A 63 24.55 8.74 1.01
C ASP A 63 25.23 10.05 1.39
N THR A 64 24.67 11.19 0.96
CA THR A 64 25.21 12.53 1.23
C THR A 64 24.47 13.28 2.33
N ASP A 65 23.27 12.82 2.70
CA ASP A 65 22.35 13.51 3.62
C ASP A 65 21.93 14.91 3.10
N GLU A 66 21.90 15.07 1.78
CA GLU A 66 21.54 16.32 1.10
C GLU A 66 20.24 16.17 0.31
N VAL A 67 19.44 17.25 0.29
CA VAL A 67 18.24 17.31 -0.56
C VAL A 67 18.61 17.90 -1.93
N LEU A 68 18.53 17.05 -2.95
CA LEU A 68 18.84 17.38 -4.34
C LEU A 68 17.59 17.85 -5.10
N THR A 69 17.78 18.80 -6.02
CA THR A 69 16.74 19.30 -6.92
C THR A 69 16.83 18.62 -8.28
N PHE A 70 15.77 17.92 -8.68
CA PHE A 70 15.65 17.30 -10.00
C PHE A 70 14.65 18.08 -10.86
N GLN A 71 15.13 18.64 -11.97
CA GLN A 71 14.26 19.28 -12.97
C GLN A 71 13.85 18.26 -14.04
N ALA A 72 12.56 18.19 -14.35
CA ALA A 72 12.06 17.33 -15.41
C ALA A 72 10.83 17.95 -16.09
N PRO A 73 10.70 17.84 -17.44
CA PRO A 73 9.52 18.34 -18.12
C PRO A 73 8.26 17.50 -17.82
N GLN A 74 8.47 16.23 -17.46
CA GLN A 74 7.45 15.23 -17.18
C GLN A 74 7.92 14.40 -15.97
N THR A 75 7.04 14.17 -15.01
CA THR A 75 7.31 13.40 -13.79
C THR A 75 6.27 12.30 -13.65
N ILE A 76 6.70 11.06 -13.40
CA ILE A 76 5.80 9.91 -13.21
C ILE A 76 5.96 9.39 -11.78
N LEU A 77 4.85 9.35 -11.04
CA LEU A 77 4.75 8.67 -9.75
C LEU A 77 4.43 7.19 -9.97
N ALA A 78 5.40 6.33 -9.66
CA ALA A 78 5.28 4.87 -9.68
C ALA A 78 5.71 4.26 -8.34
N THR A 79 5.33 4.90 -7.24
CA THR A 79 5.86 4.68 -5.87
C THR A 79 5.26 3.49 -5.12
N GLY A 80 4.38 2.70 -5.76
CA GLY A 80 3.67 1.61 -5.10
C GLY A 80 2.52 2.09 -4.21
N GLY A 81 2.08 1.23 -3.29
CA GLY A 81 0.93 1.48 -2.41
C GLY A 81 1.27 2.10 -1.06
N ALA A 82 0.25 2.12 -0.20
CA ALA A 82 0.33 2.63 1.17
C ALA A 82 0.07 1.53 2.21
N GLY A 83 0.43 0.28 1.92
CA GLY A 83 0.19 -0.85 2.82
C GLY A 83 0.85 -0.69 4.20
N LYS A 84 1.92 0.11 4.28
CA LYS A 84 2.70 0.29 5.50
C LYS A 84 2.01 1.12 6.58
N VAL A 85 0.93 1.84 6.27
CA VAL A 85 0.09 2.50 7.29
C VAL A 85 -0.56 1.51 8.27
N TYR A 86 -0.58 0.20 7.96
CA TYR A 86 -1.12 -0.83 8.83
C TYR A 86 -0.03 -1.64 9.54
N LEU A 87 -0.31 -2.08 10.76
CA LEU A 87 0.58 -2.92 11.56
C LEU A 87 1.00 -4.20 10.84
N TYR A 88 0.04 -4.95 10.31
CA TYR A 88 0.29 -6.14 9.50
C TYR A 88 0.14 -5.79 8.02
N THR A 89 1.21 -6.01 7.26
CA THR A 89 1.21 -5.85 5.81
C THR A 89 2.04 -6.93 5.16
N THR A 90 1.69 -7.33 3.94
CA THR A 90 2.55 -8.17 3.10
C THR A 90 3.50 -7.35 2.23
N ASN A 91 3.48 -6.03 2.38
CA ASN A 91 4.23 -5.11 1.56
C ASN A 91 5.66 -4.96 2.11
N PRO A 92 6.64 -4.60 1.27
CA PRO A 92 7.95 -4.18 1.74
C PRO A 92 7.85 -2.95 2.63
N ASP A 93 8.93 -2.67 3.38
CA ASP A 93 8.98 -1.51 4.28
C ASP A 93 8.82 -0.18 3.54
N THR A 94 9.09 -0.14 2.24
CA THR A 94 8.99 1.03 1.35
C THR A 94 7.58 1.38 0.87
N ALA A 95 6.54 0.62 1.23
CA ALA A 95 5.16 0.88 0.79
C ALA A 95 4.44 1.92 1.68
N THR A 96 5.06 3.09 1.83
CA THR A 96 4.67 4.18 2.75
C THR A 96 3.69 5.19 2.14
N GLY A 97 3.38 5.06 0.84
CA GLY A 97 2.41 5.92 0.16
C GLY A 97 2.96 7.30 -0.22
N ASP A 98 4.28 7.44 -0.35
CA ASP A 98 4.97 8.73 -0.56
C ASP A 98 4.45 9.50 -1.77
N GLY A 99 4.25 8.83 -2.92
CA GLY A 99 3.73 9.48 -4.12
C GLY A 99 2.28 9.96 -3.96
N ILE A 100 1.45 9.23 -3.21
CA ILE A 100 0.07 9.67 -2.89
C ILE A 100 0.13 10.95 -2.05
N ALA A 101 0.98 10.96 -1.02
CA ALA A 101 1.14 12.10 -0.14
C ALA A 101 1.72 13.34 -0.88
N ALA A 102 2.73 13.13 -1.73
CA ALA A 102 3.34 14.20 -2.52
C ALA A 102 2.36 14.77 -3.56
N ALA A 103 1.61 13.92 -4.27
CA ALA A 103 0.57 14.37 -5.20
C ALA A 103 -0.53 15.16 -4.50
N TRP A 104 -1.00 14.70 -3.34
CA TRP A 104 -1.96 15.45 -2.52
C TRP A 104 -1.45 16.85 -2.15
N ARG A 105 -0.21 16.94 -1.64
CA ARG A 105 0.44 18.23 -1.31
C ARG A 105 0.67 19.11 -2.54
N ALA A 106 0.78 18.52 -3.73
CA ALA A 106 0.92 19.25 -4.98
C ALA A 106 -0.41 19.82 -5.50
N GLY A 107 -1.56 19.32 -5.02
CA GLY A 107 -2.89 19.75 -5.46
C GLY A 107 -3.71 18.68 -6.19
N CYS A 108 -3.23 17.43 -6.28
CA CYS A 108 -3.99 16.36 -6.93
C CYS A 108 -5.13 15.85 -6.04
N ARG A 109 -6.26 15.53 -6.67
CA ARG A 109 -7.30 14.72 -6.07
C ARG A 109 -6.81 13.29 -5.86
N VAL A 110 -7.31 12.69 -4.79
CA VAL A 110 -7.20 11.24 -4.55
C VAL A 110 -8.58 10.63 -4.55
N GLN A 111 -8.65 9.34 -4.87
CA GLN A 111 -9.92 8.64 -4.94
C GLN A 111 -9.83 7.27 -4.28
N ASN A 112 -10.93 6.83 -3.66
CA ASN A 112 -11.13 5.46 -3.20
C ASN A 112 -10.12 4.97 -2.14
N MET A 113 -9.58 5.88 -1.33
CA MET A 113 -8.54 5.58 -0.34
C MET A 113 -9.01 4.59 0.75
N GLU A 114 -10.32 4.45 0.95
CA GLU A 114 -10.91 3.49 1.89
C GLU A 114 -10.82 2.03 1.43
N PHE A 115 -10.56 1.77 0.14
CA PHE A 115 -10.51 0.42 -0.43
C PHE A 115 -9.10 -0.17 -0.34
N ILE A 116 -8.74 -0.59 0.89
CA ILE A 116 -7.50 -1.33 1.17
C ILE A 116 -7.80 -2.83 1.17
N GLN A 117 -7.11 -3.57 0.33
CA GLN A 117 -7.25 -5.02 0.26
C GLN A 117 -6.41 -5.67 1.34
N PHE A 118 -7.04 -6.51 2.16
CA PHE A 118 -6.36 -7.36 3.13
C PHE A 118 -6.22 -8.77 2.56
N HIS A 119 -5.00 -9.31 2.56
CA HIS A 119 -4.77 -10.73 2.31
C HIS A 119 -5.10 -11.51 3.59
N PRO A 120 -5.90 -12.58 3.55
CA PRO A 120 -6.36 -13.26 4.76
C PRO A 120 -5.27 -14.03 5.50
N THR A 121 -4.24 -14.51 4.79
CA THR A 121 -3.25 -15.44 5.33
C THR A 121 -1.83 -14.91 5.17
N CYS A 122 -1.40 -14.01 6.06
CA CYS A 122 -0.01 -13.63 6.25
C CYS A 122 0.57 -14.40 7.43
N LEU A 123 1.79 -14.93 7.31
CA LEU A 123 2.47 -15.65 8.39
C LEU A 123 2.62 -14.73 9.60
N TYR A 124 2.13 -15.20 10.75
CA TYR A 124 2.27 -14.52 12.02
C TYR A 124 3.43 -15.15 12.80
N HIS A 125 4.60 -14.50 12.77
CA HIS A 125 5.79 -14.98 13.47
C HIS A 125 6.73 -13.81 13.81
N PRO A 126 7.32 -13.74 15.02
CA PRO A 126 8.18 -12.62 15.45
C PRO A 126 9.36 -12.33 14.51
N HIS A 127 9.89 -13.37 13.87
CA HIS A 127 11.02 -13.27 12.93
C HIS A 127 10.60 -13.27 11.45
N ALA A 128 9.31 -13.31 11.14
CA ALA A 128 8.81 -13.20 9.78
C ALA A 128 8.39 -11.76 9.48
N LYS A 129 9.19 -11.05 8.69
CA LYS A 129 8.76 -9.78 8.09
C LYS A 129 7.86 -10.09 6.89
N SER A 130 6.54 -9.84 7.01
CA SER A 130 5.58 -9.74 5.90
C SER A 130 5.47 -10.96 4.95
N PHE A 131 5.63 -12.20 5.42
CA PHE A 131 5.59 -13.38 4.53
C PHE A 131 4.15 -13.84 4.23
N LEU A 132 3.75 -13.77 2.96
CA LEU A 132 2.42 -14.16 2.50
C LEU A 132 2.33 -15.69 2.33
N ILE A 133 1.29 -16.31 2.92
CA ILE A 133 0.95 -17.71 2.64
C ILE A 133 -0.09 -17.73 1.53
N SER A 134 0.28 -18.25 0.36
CA SER A 134 -0.52 -18.17 -0.87
C SER A 134 -1.94 -18.68 -0.68
N GLU A 135 -2.92 -18.00 -1.29
CA GLU A 135 -4.31 -18.45 -1.38
C GLU A 135 -4.45 -19.84 -2.01
N ALA A 136 -3.49 -20.25 -2.84
CA ALA A 136 -3.44 -21.61 -3.38
C ALA A 136 -3.41 -22.68 -2.27
N VAL A 137 -2.83 -22.40 -1.09
CA VAL A 137 -2.85 -23.33 0.05
C VAL A 137 -4.28 -23.63 0.51
N ARG A 138 -5.16 -22.62 0.55
CA ARG A 138 -6.60 -22.82 0.80
C ARG A 138 -7.27 -23.57 -0.37
N GLY A 139 -6.90 -23.22 -1.59
CA GLY A 139 -7.35 -23.88 -2.83
C GLY A 139 -7.11 -25.40 -2.83
N GLU A 140 -5.96 -25.83 -2.31
CA GLU A 140 -5.53 -27.23 -2.21
C GLU A 140 -5.98 -27.93 -0.91
N GLY A 141 -6.99 -27.38 -0.23
CA GLY A 141 -7.65 -28.01 0.91
C GLY A 141 -7.23 -27.49 2.29
N GLY A 142 -6.38 -26.46 2.36
CA GLY A 142 -6.01 -25.82 3.62
C GLY A 142 -7.23 -25.32 4.42
N ARG A 143 -7.25 -25.64 5.72
CA ARG A 143 -8.38 -25.39 6.64
C ARG A 143 -8.03 -24.26 7.61
N LEU A 144 -8.98 -23.36 7.86
CA LEU A 144 -8.79 -22.28 8.84
C LEU A 144 -9.35 -22.69 10.20
N LEU A 145 -8.46 -22.69 11.20
CA LEU A 145 -8.70 -23.20 12.55
C LEU A 145 -8.49 -22.11 13.60
N LEU A 146 -9.27 -22.17 14.68
CA LEU A 146 -9.03 -21.43 15.91
C LEU A 146 -7.88 -22.08 16.71
N PRO A 147 -7.34 -21.40 17.75
CA PRO A 147 -6.27 -21.96 18.57
C PRO A 147 -6.58 -23.30 19.24
N ASP A 148 -7.87 -23.61 19.46
CA ASP A 148 -8.34 -24.89 20.01
C ASP A 148 -8.49 -26.00 18.95
N GLY A 149 -8.20 -25.71 17.67
CA GLY A 149 -8.34 -26.63 16.54
C GLY A 149 -9.71 -26.60 15.86
N THR A 150 -10.67 -25.79 16.34
CA THR A 150 -12.01 -25.68 15.74
C THR A 150 -11.94 -25.02 14.38
N ARG A 151 -12.50 -25.67 13.35
CA ARG A 151 -12.67 -25.06 12.02
C ARG A 151 -13.84 -24.08 12.04
N PHE A 152 -13.60 -22.80 11.76
CA PHE A 152 -14.62 -21.76 11.99
C PHE A 152 -15.33 -21.26 10.73
N MET A 153 -14.75 -21.43 9.53
CA MET A 153 -15.31 -20.83 8.31
C MET A 153 -16.73 -21.30 7.97
N GLU A 154 -17.16 -22.47 8.45
CA GLU A 154 -18.53 -22.97 8.30
C GLU A 154 -19.60 -22.07 8.93
N GLN A 155 -19.23 -21.30 9.95
CA GLN A 155 -20.13 -20.36 10.64
C GLN A 155 -20.24 -19.02 9.89
N HIS A 156 -19.37 -18.77 8.90
CA HIS A 156 -19.25 -17.48 8.20
C HIS A 156 -19.71 -17.55 6.75
N ASP A 157 -19.34 -18.58 6.00
CA ASP A 157 -19.72 -18.71 4.59
C ASP A 157 -19.77 -20.18 4.14
N LYS A 158 -20.80 -20.53 3.37
CA LYS A 158 -20.97 -21.88 2.80
C LYS A 158 -19.84 -22.34 1.86
N ARG A 159 -19.06 -21.40 1.31
CA ARG A 159 -17.88 -21.66 0.47
C ARG A 159 -16.64 -21.97 1.29
N LEU A 160 -16.71 -21.87 2.61
CA LEU A 160 -15.63 -22.16 3.55
C LEU A 160 -14.36 -21.36 3.19
N GLU A 161 -13.17 -21.97 3.22
CA GLU A 161 -11.89 -21.33 2.89
C GLU A 161 -11.77 -20.92 1.41
N LEU A 162 -12.72 -21.32 0.55
CA LEU A 162 -12.81 -20.89 -0.86
C LEU A 162 -13.73 -19.69 -1.06
N ALA A 163 -14.25 -19.09 0.02
CA ALA A 163 -14.93 -17.80 -0.05
C ALA A 163 -13.96 -16.71 -0.57
N SER A 164 -14.52 -15.57 -1.00
CA SER A 164 -13.70 -14.46 -1.50
C SER A 164 -12.79 -13.90 -0.40
N ARG A 165 -11.65 -13.33 -0.78
CA ARG A 165 -10.62 -12.82 0.15
C ARG A 165 -11.18 -11.93 1.24
N ASP A 166 -12.08 -11.02 0.88
CA ASP A 166 -12.71 -10.08 1.79
C ASP A 166 -13.61 -10.79 2.82
N VAL A 167 -14.31 -11.86 2.43
CA VAL A 167 -15.12 -12.68 3.34
C VAL A 167 -14.22 -13.44 4.31
N VAL A 168 -13.18 -14.12 3.81
CA VAL A 168 -12.24 -14.87 4.65
C VAL A 168 -11.51 -13.94 5.61
N ALA A 169 -11.02 -12.79 5.14
CA ALA A 169 -10.37 -11.81 6.00
C ALA A 169 -11.30 -11.26 7.09
N ARG A 170 -12.57 -10.98 6.77
CA ARG A 170 -13.59 -10.58 7.76
C ARG A 170 -13.86 -11.66 8.80
N ALA A 171 -13.96 -12.93 8.38
CA ALA A 171 -14.17 -14.05 9.29
C ALA A 171 -13.00 -14.20 10.28
N ILE A 172 -11.76 -14.11 9.78
CA ILE A 172 -10.56 -14.15 10.63
C ILE A 172 -10.53 -12.96 11.60
N ASP A 173 -10.73 -11.72 11.11
CA ASP A 173 -10.77 -10.52 11.94
C ASP A 173 -11.83 -10.61 13.04
N PHE A 174 -13.01 -11.14 12.70
CA PHE A 174 -14.10 -11.36 13.64
C PHE A 174 -13.72 -12.36 14.74
N GLU A 175 -13.22 -13.55 14.38
CA GLU A 175 -12.88 -14.58 15.37
C GLU A 175 -11.70 -14.15 16.25
N MET A 176 -10.68 -13.49 15.68
CA MET A 176 -9.57 -12.91 16.46
C MET A 176 -10.07 -11.91 17.49
N LYS A 177 -10.92 -10.96 17.09
CA LYS A 177 -11.47 -9.94 17.99
C LYS A 177 -12.46 -10.50 19.01
N LYS A 178 -13.24 -11.51 18.63
CA LYS A 178 -14.21 -12.19 19.52
C LYS A 178 -13.50 -13.03 20.59
N GLY A 179 -12.46 -13.77 20.20
CA GLY A 179 -11.71 -14.66 21.09
C GLY A 179 -10.53 -13.99 21.80
N GLY A 180 -10.13 -12.79 21.39
CA GLY A 180 -8.92 -12.13 21.89
C GLY A 180 -7.64 -12.85 21.46
N PHE A 181 -7.64 -13.43 20.25
CA PHE A 181 -6.50 -14.19 19.73
C PHE A 181 -5.55 -13.31 18.93
N ASP A 182 -4.24 -13.55 19.11
CA ASP A 182 -3.20 -12.88 18.32
C ASP A 182 -3.17 -13.34 16.86
N CYS A 183 -3.58 -14.59 16.59
CA CYS A 183 -3.67 -15.17 15.26
C CYS A 183 -4.67 -16.31 15.20
N VAL A 184 -4.98 -16.76 13.99
CA VAL A 184 -5.64 -18.04 13.71
C VAL A 184 -4.66 -18.97 12.99
N TYR A 185 -5.08 -20.18 12.64
CA TYR A 185 -4.20 -21.17 12.05
C TYR A 185 -4.70 -21.66 10.69
N LEU A 186 -3.79 -21.78 9.72
CA LEU A 186 -4.04 -22.42 8.43
C LEU A 186 -3.40 -23.82 8.43
N ASP A 187 -4.21 -24.86 8.42
CA ASP A 187 -3.77 -26.25 8.47
C ASP A 187 -3.88 -26.94 7.10
N ILE A 188 -2.75 -27.44 6.60
CA ILE A 188 -2.68 -28.30 5.41
C ILE A 188 -1.92 -29.61 5.72
N SER A 189 -1.70 -29.92 7.00
CA SER A 189 -0.92 -31.10 7.43
C SER A 189 -1.54 -32.44 7.05
N HIS A 190 -2.83 -32.45 6.71
CA HIS A 190 -3.53 -33.63 6.17
C HIS A 190 -3.10 -34.00 4.73
N GLN A 191 -2.43 -33.11 4.01
CA GLN A 191 -1.87 -33.42 2.69
C GLN A 191 -0.50 -34.12 2.82
N PRO A 192 -0.14 -35.04 1.89
CA PRO A 192 1.16 -35.69 1.92
C PRO A 192 2.31 -34.67 1.81
N LYS A 193 3.39 -34.89 2.55
CA LYS A 193 4.60 -34.03 2.47
C LYS A 193 5.14 -33.89 1.05
N THR A 194 5.09 -34.94 0.23
CA THR A 194 5.51 -34.89 -1.18
C THR A 194 4.70 -33.89 -1.99
N PHE A 195 3.38 -33.83 -1.78
CA PHE A 195 2.49 -32.86 -2.42
C PHE A 195 2.88 -31.42 -2.03
N LEU A 196 3.15 -31.18 -0.74
CA LEU A 196 3.53 -29.86 -0.23
C LEU A 196 4.88 -29.38 -0.79
N LEU A 197 5.86 -30.28 -0.93
CA LEU A 197 7.16 -29.96 -1.52
C LEU A 197 7.08 -29.68 -3.02
N GLU A 198 6.15 -30.32 -3.72
CA GLU A 198 5.94 -30.10 -5.16
C GLU A 198 5.18 -28.79 -5.43
N HIS A 199 4.10 -28.52 -4.69
CA HIS A 199 3.19 -27.41 -4.95
C HIS A 199 3.58 -26.12 -4.23
N PHE A 200 4.23 -26.22 -3.06
CA PHE A 200 4.53 -25.10 -2.17
C PHE A 200 5.98 -25.11 -1.63
N PRO A 201 7.02 -25.33 -2.47
CA PRO A 201 8.39 -25.50 -2.00
C PRO A 201 8.90 -24.31 -1.18
N ASN A 202 8.64 -23.07 -1.62
CA ASN A 202 9.11 -21.87 -0.90
C ASN A 202 8.37 -21.64 0.41
N ILE A 203 7.06 -21.90 0.46
CA ILE A 203 6.27 -21.78 1.69
C ILE A 203 6.73 -22.83 2.70
N TYR A 204 6.92 -24.09 2.25
CA TYR A 204 7.42 -25.17 3.09
C TYR A 204 8.79 -24.82 3.66
N ALA A 205 9.76 -24.44 2.81
CA ALA A 205 11.10 -24.08 3.24
C ALA A 205 11.09 -22.92 4.23
N ARG A 206 10.36 -21.83 3.91
CA ARG A 206 10.30 -20.65 4.76
C ARG A 206 9.67 -20.92 6.12
N CYS A 207 8.59 -21.70 6.16
CA CYS A 207 7.96 -22.08 7.42
C CYS A 207 8.89 -22.98 8.25
N LEU A 208 9.56 -23.94 7.60
CA LEU A 208 10.48 -24.86 8.27
C LEU A 208 11.68 -24.13 8.89
N ASP A 209 12.25 -23.12 8.21
CA ASP A 209 13.33 -22.27 8.73
C ASP A 209 12.92 -21.53 10.02
N LEU A 210 11.62 -21.32 10.23
CA LEU A 210 11.04 -20.70 11.41
C LEU A 210 10.51 -21.74 12.42
N GLY A 211 10.87 -23.02 12.24
CA GLY A 211 10.45 -24.11 13.12
C GLY A 211 9.03 -24.63 12.86
N ILE A 212 8.40 -24.26 11.74
CA ILE A 212 7.03 -24.62 11.40
C ILE A 212 7.03 -25.69 10.30
N ASP A 213 6.99 -26.98 10.67
CA ASP A 213 6.79 -28.08 9.71
C ASP A 213 5.32 -28.17 9.29
N ILE A 214 4.99 -27.53 8.16
CA ILE A 214 3.61 -27.45 7.63
C ILE A 214 3.00 -28.81 7.24
N SER A 215 3.82 -29.87 7.17
CA SER A 215 3.33 -31.24 6.97
C SER A 215 2.86 -31.92 8.25
N LYS A 216 3.04 -31.28 9.41
CA LYS A 216 2.73 -31.85 10.73
C LYS A 216 1.91 -30.93 11.63
N GLN A 217 2.00 -29.62 11.42
CA GLN A 217 1.30 -28.65 12.26
C GLN A 217 0.74 -27.47 11.46
N PRO A 218 -0.30 -26.80 11.97
CA PRO A 218 -0.88 -25.62 11.33
C PRO A 218 0.06 -24.40 11.31
N ILE A 219 -0.14 -23.52 10.33
CA ILE A 219 0.61 -22.27 10.15
C ILE A 219 -0.11 -21.13 10.89
N PRO A 220 0.51 -20.41 11.83
CA PRO A 220 -0.08 -19.22 12.44
C PRO A 220 -0.21 -18.11 11.39
N VAL A 221 -1.41 -17.56 11.23
CA VAL A 221 -1.71 -16.55 10.22
C VAL A 221 -2.60 -15.42 10.76
N VAL A 222 -2.37 -14.23 10.21
CA VAL A 222 -3.20 -13.03 10.42
C VAL A 222 -3.55 -12.40 9.07
N PRO A 223 -4.67 -11.67 8.97
CA PRO A 223 -4.90 -10.84 7.81
C PRO A 223 -3.87 -9.70 7.77
N ALA A 224 -3.50 -9.25 6.57
CA ALA A 224 -2.51 -8.19 6.40
C ALA A 224 -2.86 -7.29 5.22
N ALA A 225 -2.64 -5.98 5.36
CA ALA A 225 -2.81 -5.03 4.27
C ALA A 225 -1.90 -5.43 3.10
N HIS A 226 -2.48 -5.50 1.90
CA HIS A 226 -1.84 -6.14 0.76
C HIS A 226 -1.83 -5.27 -0.49
N TYR A 227 -2.90 -4.49 -0.74
CA TYR A 227 -2.97 -3.64 -1.92
C TYR A 227 -3.86 -2.41 -1.71
N THR A 228 -3.47 -1.29 -2.30
CA THR A 228 -4.19 -0.02 -2.29
C THR A 228 -5.00 0.11 -3.58
N CYS A 229 -6.34 0.00 -3.52
CA CYS A 229 -7.18 0.13 -4.73
C CYS A 229 -7.48 1.59 -5.09
N GLY A 230 -7.38 2.48 -4.10
CA GLY A 230 -7.39 3.93 -4.28
C GLY A 230 -6.00 4.48 -4.60
N GLY A 231 -5.89 5.81 -4.63
CA GLY A 231 -4.64 6.49 -4.93
C GLY A 231 -4.88 7.85 -5.59
N VAL A 232 -3.84 8.37 -6.24
CA VAL A 232 -3.89 9.62 -7.02
C VAL A 232 -4.83 9.44 -8.20
N LEU A 233 -5.82 10.32 -8.34
CA LEU A 233 -6.74 10.25 -9.48
C LEU A 233 -5.94 10.40 -10.78
N ALA A 234 -6.02 9.39 -11.65
CA ALA A 234 -5.34 9.38 -12.93
C ALA A 234 -6.27 8.90 -14.04
N ASP A 235 -6.17 9.52 -15.22
CA ASP A 235 -6.94 9.09 -16.39
C ASP A 235 -6.33 7.82 -17.05
N LEU A 236 -6.90 7.40 -18.18
CA LEU A 236 -6.44 6.21 -18.91
C LEU A 236 -5.04 6.35 -19.53
N HIS A 237 -4.49 7.56 -19.55
CA HIS A 237 -3.12 7.88 -19.96
C HIS A 237 -2.21 8.12 -18.74
N GLY A 238 -2.71 7.93 -17.52
CA GLY A 238 -1.97 8.15 -16.29
C GLY A 238 -1.82 9.63 -15.91
N ARG A 239 -2.51 10.56 -16.59
CA ARG A 239 -2.43 12.00 -16.29
C ARG A 239 -3.16 12.31 -14.98
N THR A 240 -2.53 13.11 -14.14
CA THR A 240 -3.14 13.64 -12.90
C THR A 240 -3.84 14.97 -13.14
N ASP A 241 -4.33 15.60 -12.08
CA ASP A 241 -4.87 16.98 -12.12
C ASP A 241 -3.82 18.05 -12.47
N ILE A 242 -2.53 17.72 -12.32
CA ILE A 242 -1.42 18.66 -12.52
C ILE A 242 -0.73 18.35 -13.84
N LYS A 243 -0.59 19.36 -14.71
CA LYS A 243 0.08 19.18 -16.00
C LYS A 243 1.52 18.71 -15.77
N GLY A 244 2.00 17.77 -16.57
CA GLY A 244 3.36 17.26 -16.43
C GLY A 244 3.58 16.27 -15.28
N LEU A 245 2.54 15.96 -14.50
CA LEU A 245 2.57 14.93 -13.47
C LEU A 245 1.66 13.76 -13.87
N TYR A 246 2.25 12.57 -13.87
CA TYR A 246 1.57 11.31 -14.13
C TYR A 246 1.60 10.43 -12.87
N ALA A 247 0.63 9.54 -12.73
CA ALA A 247 0.63 8.49 -11.73
C ALA A 247 0.25 7.16 -12.39
N VAL A 248 1.03 6.11 -12.13
CA VAL A 248 0.79 4.76 -12.69
C VAL A 248 1.00 3.67 -11.63
N GLY A 249 0.46 2.49 -11.90
CA GLY A 249 0.52 1.36 -10.97
C GLY A 249 -0.27 1.62 -9.69
N GLU A 250 0.15 1.02 -8.58
CA GLU A 250 -0.60 1.06 -7.30
C GLU A 250 -0.70 2.45 -6.66
N THR A 251 0.14 3.42 -7.04
CA THR A 251 0.02 4.80 -6.57
C THR A 251 -1.21 5.50 -7.17
N ALA A 252 -1.70 5.03 -8.31
CA ALA A 252 -2.80 5.65 -9.05
C ALA A 252 -4.15 5.01 -8.77
N CYS A 253 -5.22 5.80 -8.83
CA CYS A 253 -6.58 5.34 -8.94
C CYS A 253 -7.08 5.57 -10.37
N SER A 254 -6.94 4.54 -11.20
CA SER A 254 -7.39 4.52 -12.60
C SER A 254 -8.90 4.20 -12.75
N GLY A 255 -9.53 3.74 -11.68
CA GLY A 255 -10.89 3.19 -11.68
C GLY A 255 -10.98 1.69 -11.98
N LEU A 256 -9.90 1.04 -12.45
CA LEU A 256 -9.88 -0.38 -12.83
C LEU A 256 -10.36 -1.33 -11.71
N HIS A 257 -9.94 -1.08 -10.47
CA HIS A 257 -10.20 -1.99 -9.34
C HIS A 257 -11.52 -1.73 -8.63
N GLY A 258 -12.16 -0.57 -8.86
CA GLY A 258 -13.35 -0.15 -8.10
C GLY A 258 -13.17 -0.34 -6.59
N ALA A 259 -14.07 -1.12 -5.99
CA ALA A 259 -14.08 -1.40 -4.55
C ALA A 259 -13.27 -2.64 -4.13
N ASN A 260 -12.72 -3.42 -5.06
CA ASN A 260 -11.93 -4.61 -4.76
C ASN A 260 -11.10 -5.08 -5.97
N ARG A 261 -9.77 -5.16 -5.82
CA ARG A 261 -8.88 -5.68 -6.86
C ARG A 261 -9.05 -7.19 -7.08
N LEU A 262 -9.22 -7.59 -8.33
CA LEU A 262 -9.13 -8.99 -8.75
C LEU A 262 -7.67 -9.46 -8.82
N ALA A 263 -7.38 -10.66 -8.30
CA ALA A 263 -6.02 -11.20 -8.30
C ALA A 263 -5.39 -11.19 -9.71
N SER A 264 -4.09 -10.92 -9.76
CA SER A 264 -3.25 -10.81 -10.97
C SER A 264 -3.50 -9.60 -11.87
N ASN A 265 -4.50 -8.75 -11.59
CA ASN A 265 -4.71 -7.53 -12.38
C ASN A 265 -3.68 -6.43 -12.09
N SER A 266 -3.09 -6.36 -10.89
CA SER A 266 -2.19 -5.25 -10.50
C SER A 266 -0.93 -5.16 -11.36
N LEU A 267 -0.30 -6.29 -11.68
CA LEU A 267 0.91 -6.28 -12.51
C LEU A 267 0.59 -5.89 -13.96
N VAL A 268 -0.57 -6.34 -14.46
CA VAL A 268 -1.05 -5.99 -15.80
C VAL A 268 -1.40 -4.52 -15.90
N GLU A 269 -2.02 -3.95 -14.87
CA GLU A 269 -2.27 -2.51 -14.77
C GLU A 269 -0.96 -1.71 -14.91
N CYS A 270 0.09 -2.08 -14.18
CA CYS A 270 1.38 -1.40 -14.28
C CYS A 270 1.88 -1.35 -15.73
N MET A 271 1.83 -2.46 -16.47
CA MET A 271 2.32 -2.53 -17.85
C MET A 271 1.45 -1.71 -18.81
N VAL A 272 0.12 -1.83 -18.70
CA VAL A 272 -0.82 -1.13 -19.60
C VAL A 272 -0.75 0.38 -19.41
N PHE A 273 -0.76 0.85 -18.16
CA PHE A 273 -0.71 2.29 -17.87
C PHE A 273 0.68 2.89 -18.10
N ALA A 274 1.76 2.14 -17.89
CA ALA A 274 3.10 2.61 -18.27
C ALA A 274 3.20 2.82 -19.79
N GLN A 275 2.66 1.91 -20.60
CA GLN A 275 2.62 2.06 -22.06
C GLN A 275 1.76 3.26 -22.49
N ALA A 276 0.58 3.43 -21.89
CA ALA A 276 -0.31 4.55 -22.19
C ALA A 276 0.33 5.90 -21.82
N ALA A 277 0.92 6.02 -20.62
CA ALA A 277 1.59 7.22 -20.15
C ALA A 277 2.79 7.60 -21.01
N THR A 278 3.64 6.63 -21.35
CA THR A 278 4.82 6.89 -22.20
C THR A 278 4.44 7.30 -23.63
N THR A 279 3.39 6.72 -24.19
CA THR A 279 2.85 7.14 -25.50
C THR A 279 2.36 8.58 -25.46
N ASP A 280 1.69 8.96 -24.38
CA ASP A 280 1.18 10.30 -24.16
C ASP A 280 2.29 11.34 -23.96
N ILE A 281 3.30 10.99 -23.14
CA ILE A 281 4.50 11.80 -22.90
C ILE A 281 5.24 12.07 -24.21
N ALA A 282 5.35 11.08 -25.10
CA ALA A 282 6.02 11.26 -26.39
C ALA A 282 5.32 12.26 -27.34
N GLN A 283 4.06 12.58 -27.07
CA GLN A 283 3.25 13.55 -27.82
C GLN A 283 3.11 14.89 -27.08
N SER A 284 3.68 15.00 -25.88
CA SER A 284 3.54 16.17 -25.02
C SER A 284 4.51 17.27 -25.41
N ASP A 285 4.08 18.53 -25.29
CA ASP A 285 4.96 19.68 -25.48
C ASP A 285 6.08 19.72 -24.43
N ASP A 286 7.22 20.27 -24.84
CA ASP A 286 8.32 20.60 -23.93
C ASP A 286 7.84 21.50 -22.78
N ALA A 287 8.37 21.26 -21.59
CA ALA A 287 8.11 22.15 -20.46
C ALA A 287 8.86 23.47 -20.66
N PRO A 288 8.30 24.61 -20.22
CA PRO A 288 9.05 25.85 -20.14
C PRO A 288 10.27 25.65 -19.23
N SER A 289 11.42 26.18 -19.65
CA SER A 289 12.62 26.20 -18.80
C SER A 289 12.38 27.13 -17.62
N VAL A 290 12.30 26.56 -16.42
CA VAL A 290 12.15 27.30 -15.17
C VAL A 290 13.36 26.98 -14.30
N ALA A 291 14.01 28.01 -13.76
CA ALA A 291 15.06 27.83 -12.76
C ALA A 291 14.43 27.33 -11.46
N LEU A 292 14.82 26.14 -11.01
CA LEU A 292 14.29 25.56 -9.79
C LEU A 292 15.14 25.97 -8.57
N PRO A 293 14.54 26.38 -7.45
CA PRO A 293 15.29 26.69 -6.25
C PRO A 293 15.89 25.42 -5.62
N ALA A 294 17.03 25.56 -4.98
CA ALA A 294 17.57 24.54 -4.08
C ALA A 294 16.66 24.37 -2.85
N TRP A 295 16.74 23.22 -2.18
CA TRP A 295 16.06 23.02 -0.91
C TRP A 295 16.65 23.92 0.18
N ASP A 296 15.78 24.54 0.98
CA ASP A 296 16.19 25.38 2.11
C ASP A 296 16.33 24.53 3.36
N ASP A 297 17.57 24.14 3.70
CA ASP A 297 17.90 23.41 4.93
C ASP A 297 18.43 24.32 6.05
N SER A 298 18.28 25.65 5.92
CA SER A 298 18.95 26.63 6.81
C SER A 298 18.36 26.75 8.22
N ARG A 299 17.18 26.18 8.47
CA ARG A 299 16.41 26.36 9.72
C ARG A 299 16.49 25.17 10.68
N VAL A 300 17.56 24.40 10.59
CA VAL A 300 17.63 23.06 11.16
C VAL A 300 18.50 23.00 12.42
N SER A 301 17.99 22.33 13.45
CA SER A 301 18.79 21.78 14.57
C SER A 301 18.85 20.25 14.50
N ASP A 302 19.93 19.65 15.02
CA ASP A 302 20.01 18.19 15.23
C ASP A 302 19.01 17.76 16.32
N ALA A 303 18.18 16.76 16.02
CA ALA A 303 17.12 16.32 16.91
C ALA A 303 17.50 15.04 17.68
N ASP A 304 17.36 15.08 19.01
CA ASP A 304 17.28 13.91 19.91
C ASP A 304 15.89 13.19 19.78
N GLU A 305 15.11 13.54 18.75
CA GLU A 305 13.68 13.22 18.56
C GLU A 305 13.45 11.94 17.73
N ALA A 306 14.51 11.26 17.28
CA ALA A 306 14.37 10.01 16.52
C ALA A 306 13.53 8.95 17.27
N VAL A 307 13.60 8.96 18.61
CA VAL A 307 12.78 8.10 19.47
C VAL A 307 11.29 8.43 19.33
N VAL A 308 10.92 9.71 19.30
CA VAL A 308 9.53 10.15 19.14
C VAL A 308 9.00 9.79 17.75
N ILE A 309 9.80 9.97 16.70
CA ILE A 309 9.44 9.54 15.34
C ILE A 309 9.11 8.04 15.31
N SER A 310 9.95 7.21 15.93
CA SER A 310 9.72 5.76 15.99
C SER A 310 8.44 5.39 16.75
N HIS A 311 8.14 6.09 17.85
CA HIS A 311 6.92 5.87 18.63
C HIS A 311 5.66 6.29 17.86
N ASN A 312 5.70 7.43 17.17
CA ASN A 312 4.58 7.92 16.36
C ASN A 312 4.29 6.98 15.18
N TRP A 313 5.33 6.37 14.62
CA TRP A 313 5.22 5.37 13.57
C TRP A 313 4.51 4.10 14.06
N ASP A 314 4.90 3.60 15.23
CA ASP A 314 4.27 2.45 15.88
C ASP A 314 2.81 2.73 16.30
N GLU A 315 2.55 3.92 16.87
CA GLU A 315 1.21 4.33 17.27
C GLU A 315 0.26 4.36 16.07
N LEU A 316 0.66 5.05 14.98
CA LEU A 316 -0.12 5.17 13.76
C LEU A 316 -0.56 3.80 13.24
N ARG A 317 0.41 2.89 13.08
CA ARG A 317 0.17 1.58 12.46
C ARG A 317 -0.74 0.69 13.31
N ARG A 318 -0.63 0.78 14.64
CA ARG A 318 -1.49 0.07 15.59
C ARG A 318 -2.93 0.56 15.51
N PHE A 319 -3.18 1.87 15.63
CA PHE A 319 -4.57 2.34 15.62
C PHE A 319 -5.21 2.25 14.22
N MET A 320 -4.43 2.35 13.14
CA MET A 320 -4.94 2.12 11.79
C MET A 320 -5.43 0.68 11.62
N TRP A 321 -4.73 -0.29 12.20
CA TRP A 321 -5.18 -1.68 12.25
C TRP A 321 -6.48 -1.84 13.06
N ASP A 322 -6.53 -1.26 14.26
CA ASP A 322 -7.66 -1.44 15.19
C ASP A 322 -8.93 -0.72 14.75
N TYR A 323 -8.79 0.48 14.18
CA TYR A 323 -9.90 1.40 13.90
C TYR A 323 -10.28 1.49 12.43
N VAL A 324 -9.31 1.31 11.52
CA VAL A 324 -9.48 1.53 10.07
C VAL A 324 -9.20 0.24 9.26
N GLY A 325 -9.08 -0.89 9.95
CA GLY A 325 -8.88 -2.21 9.36
C GLY A 325 -10.12 -2.77 8.65
N ILE A 326 -10.28 -4.10 8.74
CA ILE A 326 -11.23 -4.88 7.94
C ILE A 326 -12.70 -4.56 8.26
N VAL A 327 -13.03 -4.38 9.54
CA VAL A 327 -14.39 -4.04 10.02
C VAL A 327 -14.38 -2.68 10.71
N ARG A 328 -15.16 -1.75 10.16
CA ARG A 328 -15.19 -0.34 10.55
C ARG A 328 -16.49 0.06 11.23
N THR A 329 -16.42 1.15 11.99
CA THR A 329 -17.57 1.87 12.56
C THR A 329 -17.26 3.36 12.59
N ASN A 330 -18.28 4.22 12.56
CA ASN A 330 -18.14 5.67 12.65
C ASN A 330 -17.33 6.06 13.89
N LYS A 331 -17.65 5.48 15.05
CA LYS A 331 -16.92 5.70 16.31
C LYS A 331 -15.44 5.34 16.23
N ARG A 332 -15.09 4.28 15.49
CA ARG A 332 -13.68 3.89 15.29
C ARG A 332 -12.99 4.86 14.34
N LEU A 333 -13.64 5.25 13.24
CA LEU A 333 -13.11 6.22 12.30
C LEU A 333 -12.88 7.60 12.94
N GLU A 334 -13.79 8.07 13.77
CA GLU A 334 -13.62 9.30 14.58
C GLU A 334 -12.41 9.21 15.53
N ARG A 335 -12.23 8.07 16.21
CA ARG A 335 -11.07 7.84 17.07
C ARG A 335 -9.74 7.85 16.32
N ALA A 336 -9.72 7.35 15.08
CA ALA A 336 -8.55 7.41 14.22
C ALA A 336 -8.29 8.85 13.77
N ALA A 337 -9.32 9.56 13.29
CA ALA A 337 -9.21 10.96 12.86
C ALA A 337 -8.63 11.87 13.96
N HIS A 338 -9.09 11.73 15.21
CA HIS A 338 -8.56 12.54 16.32
C HIS A 338 -7.07 12.28 16.60
N ARG A 339 -6.61 11.02 16.49
CA ARG A 339 -5.19 10.68 16.68
C ARG A 339 -4.33 11.16 15.52
N ILE A 340 -4.83 11.03 14.30
CA ILE A 340 -4.17 11.54 13.10
C ILE A 340 -3.98 13.06 13.20
N ALA A 341 -5.00 13.80 13.64
CA ALA A 341 -4.90 15.24 13.83
C ALA A 341 -3.85 15.65 14.86
N LEU A 342 -3.70 14.88 15.95
CA LEU A 342 -2.62 15.08 16.93
C LEU A 342 -1.25 14.89 16.29
N LEU A 343 -1.05 13.74 15.62
CA LEU A 343 0.21 13.43 14.94
C LEU A 343 0.57 14.45 13.85
N GLN A 344 -0.43 14.96 13.11
CA GLN A 344 -0.21 16.02 12.11
C GLN A 344 0.33 17.30 12.75
N GLY A 345 -0.15 17.68 13.94
CA GLY A 345 0.34 18.83 14.69
C GLY A 345 1.80 18.66 15.11
N GLU A 346 2.13 17.52 15.70
CA GLU A 346 3.50 17.19 16.13
C GLU A 346 4.47 17.14 14.94
N ILE A 347 4.09 16.49 13.84
CA ILE A 347 4.92 16.40 12.63
C ILE A 347 5.14 17.77 11.98
N HIS A 348 4.15 18.67 12.03
CA HIS A 348 4.34 20.01 11.50
C HIS A 348 5.43 20.77 12.27
N GLU A 349 5.40 20.67 13.61
CA GLU A 349 6.45 21.23 14.46
C GLU A 349 7.80 20.62 14.13
N PHE A 350 7.89 19.29 13.98
CA PHE A 350 9.15 18.65 13.64
C PHE A 350 9.67 19.08 12.26
N TYR A 351 8.86 18.93 11.22
CA TYR A 351 9.27 19.19 9.84
C TYR A 351 9.65 20.67 9.59
N SER A 352 9.11 21.60 10.38
CA SER A 352 9.42 23.02 10.24
C SER A 352 10.77 23.45 10.85
N ASN A 353 11.33 22.64 11.77
CA ASN A 353 12.47 23.04 12.61
C ASN A 353 13.66 22.06 12.58
N PHE A 354 13.52 20.86 11.97
CA PHE A 354 14.55 19.82 11.99
C PHE A 354 14.99 19.38 10.59
N HIS A 355 16.16 18.75 10.56
CA HIS A 355 16.76 18.19 9.36
C HIS A 355 15.84 17.14 8.76
N VAL A 356 15.72 17.13 7.44
CA VAL A 356 14.86 16.16 6.76
C VAL A 356 15.56 14.81 6.74
N THR A 357 15.10 13.89 7.59
CA THR A 357 15.53 12.49 7.55
C THR A 357 14.52 11.62 6.82
N ARG A 358 14.96 10.46 6.33
CA ARG A 358 14.07 9.46 5.72
C ARG A 358 12.92 9.06 6.64
N ASP A 359 13.20 8.79 7.91
CA ASP A 359 12.17 8.34 8.87
C ASP A 359 11.11 9.44 9.12
N LEU A 360 11.52 10.71 9.17
CA LEU A 360 10.61 11.85 9.27
C LEU A 360 9.73 11.99 8.02
N LEU A 361 10.32 11.82 6.82
CA LEU A 361 9.57 11.84 5.55
C LEU A 361 8.54 10.72 5.50
N GLU A 362 8.94 9.49 5.83
CA GLU A 362 8.06 8.33 5.86
C GLU A 362 6.91 8.55 6.86
N LEU A 363 7.21 9.02 8.09
CA LEU A 363 6.18 9.31 9.09
C LEU A 363 5.19 10.38 8.59
N ARG A 364 5.69 11.48 8.02
CA ARG A 364 4.85 12.55 7.46
C ARG A 364 3.94 12.02 6.35
N ASN A 365 4.48 11.19 5.45
CA ASN A 365 3.70 10.61 4.36
C ASN A 365 2.66 9.61 4.86
N LEU A 366 3.02 8.74 5.80
CA LEU A 366 2.10 7.77 6.39
C LEU A 366 0.93 8.44 7.11
N VAL A 367 1.18 9.48 7.91
CA VAL A 367 0.12 10.23 8.59
C VAL A 367 -0.78 10.94 7.60
N GLN A 368 -0.22 11.56 6.56
CA GLN A 368 -1.01 12.20 5.50
C GLN A 368 -1.90 11.17 4.77
N VAL A 369 -1.36 10.00 4.42
CA VAL A 369 -2.14 8.96 3.74
C VAL A 369 -3.18 8.34 4.65
N ALA A 370 -2.87 8.14 5.94
CA ALA A 370 -3.83 7.68 6.93
C ALA A 370 -5.03 8.64 7.06
N ASP A 371 -4.80 9.96 7.06
CA ASP A 371 -5.87 10.97 7.02
C ASP A 371 -6.79 10.77 5.81
N LEU A 372 -6.19 10.62 4.63
CA LEU A 372 -6.94 10.44 3.38
C LEU A 372 -7.76 9.14 3.40
N ILE A 373 -7.21 8.05 3.92
CA ILE A 373 -7.94 6.77 4.10
C ILE A 373 -9.13 6.97 5.04
N VAL A 374 -8.94 7.64 6.18
CA VAL A 374 -10.00 7.86 7.18
C VAL A 374 -11.09 8.77 6.64
N ARG A 375 -10.74 9.90 6.01
CA ARG A 375 -11.70 10.82 5.39
C ARG A 375 -12.50 10.12 4.30
N SER A 376 -11.84 9.34 3.46
CA SER A 376 -12.50 8.57 2.40
C SER A 376 -13.43 7.50 2.97
N ALA A 377 -13.06 6.87 4.09
CA ALA A 377 -13.90 5.90 4.78
C ALA A 377 -15.10 6.57 5.47
N GLN A 378 -14.93 7.73 6.08
CA GLN A 378 -16.01 8.48 6.74
C GLN A 378 -17.06 8.98 5.73
N ALA A 379 -16.64 9.35 4.52
CA ALA A 379 -17.54 9.81 3.47
C ALA A 379 -18.43 8.69 2.88
N ARG A 380 -18.08 7.41 3.08
CA ARG A 380 -18.82 6.28 2.51
C ARG A 380 -19.87 5.76 3.49
N HIS A 381 -21.15 6.02 3.20
CA HIS A 381 -22.29 5.55 4.00
C HIS A 381 -22.92 4.26 3.44
N GLU A 382 -22.07 3.27 3.12
CA GLU A 382 -22.48 1.93 2.67
C GLU A 382 -21.37 0.90 2.93
N SER A 383 -21.69 -0.38 2.82
CA SER A 383 -20.69 -1.46 2.81
C SER A 383 -20.55 -2.03 1.41
N ARG A 384 -19.38 -1.81 0.81
CA ARG A 384 -19.09 -2.22 -0.57
C ARG A 384 -17.66 -2.73 -0.68
N GLY A 385 -17.50 -3.95 -1.20
CA GLY A 385 -16.18 -4.54 -1.45
C GLY A 385 -15.31 -4.57 -0.20
N LEU A 386 -14.19 -3.85 -0.24
CA LEU A 386 -13.20 -3.77 0.84
C LEU A 386 -13.55 -2.78 1.95
N HIS A 387 -14.55 -1.91 1.74
CA HIS A 387 -15.09 -1.08 2.81
C HIS A 387 -16.28 -1.80 3.45
N PHE A 388 -16.14 -2.19 4.71
CA PHE A 388 -17.22 -2.80 5.49
C PHE A 388 -17.47 -2.02 6.77
N SER A 389 -18.58 -1.27 6.80
CA SER A 389 -19.04 -0.51 7.95
C SER A 389 -20.23 -1.18 8.61
N ARG A 390 -20.15 -1.44 9.92
CA ARG A 390 -21.29 -1.99 10.66
C ARG A 390 -22.44 -0.99 10.81
N ASP A 391 -22.16 0.30 10.72
CA ASP A 391 -23.17 1.34 10.80
C ASP A 391 -23.95 1.46 9.48
N TYR A 392 -23.35 1.04 8.37
CA TYR A 392 -23.94 1.04 7.03
C TYR A 392 -23.77 -0.32 6.34
N PRO A 393 -24.50 -1.38 6.76
CA PRO A 393 -24.26 -2.74 6.28
C PRO A 393 -24.76 -3.00 4.85
N GLN A 394 -25.62 -2.14 4.31
CA GLN A 394 -26.24 -2.30 2.99
C GLN A 394 -25.44 -1.59 1.90
N LEU A 395 -25.68 -2.01 0.66
CA LEU A 395 -25.22 -1.31 -0.54
C LEU A 395 -26.18 -0.15 -0.84
N LEU A 396 -25.65 0.96 -1.32
CA LEU A 396 -26.44 1.98 -2.02
C LEU A 396 -26.68 1.55 -3.47
N ASP A 397 -27.77 2.04 -4.05
CA ASP A 397 -28.15 1.72 -5.43
C ASP A 397 -27.08 2.18 -6.44
N ASN A 398 -26.53 3.38 -6.21
CA ASN A 398 -25.53 3.98 -7.07
C ASN A 398 -24.13 3.85 -6.46
N ALA A 399 -23.25 3.14 -7.17
CA ALA A 399 -21.84 3.04 -6.81
C ALA A 399 -21.10 4.30 -7.27
N VAL A 400 -20.69 5.14 -6.32
CA VAL A 400 -19.91 6.36 -6.59
C VAL A 400 -18.52 6.22 -5.95
N PRO A 401 -17.43 6.56 -6.66
CA PRO A 401 -16.12 6.68 -6.06
C PRO A 401 -16.10 7.76 -4.99
N THR A 402 -15.30 7.58 -3.95
CA THR A 402 -15.07 8.64 -2.97
C THR A 402 -13.90 9.48 -3.43
N THR A 403 -14.13 10.73 -3.83
CA THR A 403 -13.07 11.65 -4.28
C THR A 403 -12.80 12.70 -3.22
N LEU A 404 -11.53 12.89 -2.87
CA LEU A 404 -11.06 13.95 -2.00
C LEU A 404 -10.25 14.95 -2.82
N ALA A 405 -10.41 16.24 -2.52
CA ALA A 405 -9.61 17.32 -3.09
C ALA A 405 -8.84 18.04 -1.96
N PRO A 406 -7.57 18.46 -2.20
CA PRO A 406 -6.74 19.17 -1.24
C PRO A 406 -7.33 20.45 -0.66
#